data_AF-Q064Z4-F1
#
_entry.id   AF-Q064Z4-F1
#
_cell.length_a   1.000
_cell.length_b   1.000
_cell.length_c   1.000
_cell.angle_alpha   90.00
_cell.angle_beta   90.00
_cell.angle_gamma   90.00
#
_symmetry.space_group_name_H-M   'P 1'
#
loop_
_entity.id
_entity.type
_entity.pdbx_description
1 polymer ?
#
loop_
_entity_poly.entity_id
_entity_poly.type
_entity_poly.pdbx_seq_one_letter_code
_entity_poly.pdbx_strand_id
1 'polypeptide(L)'
;MDHATRLSIKRCPDAVAVGLISSILLGFGASVAVAQTERTTALVTIAQANAQCLIQTETMGAEQALSLANRFLDAKQVSQDERRTVNNSPGFEDLMKDYINTKGGCKAIVKDFQ
;
A
#
# COMPACT_ATOMS: atom_id res chain seq x y z
N MET A 1 -20.37 58.78 -47.55
CA MET A 1 -20.73 57.99 -48.74
C MET A 1 -21.09 56.60 -48.26
N ASP A 2 -22.33 56.23 -48.55
CA ASP A 2 -23.13 55.18 -47.91
C ASP A 2 -22.90 53.75 -48.44
N HIS A 3 -23.56 52.80 -47.75
CA HIS A 3 -23.91 51.42 -48.12
C HIS A 3 -22.82 50.36 -47.87
N ALA A 4 -23.08 49.12 -47.43
CA ALA A 4 -24.27 48.28 -47.26
C ALA A 4 -23.90 47.10 -46.32
N THR A 5 -24.75 46.70 -45.37
CA THR A 5 -25.67 45.54 -45.43
C THR A 5 -25.02 44.15 -45.28
N ARG A 6 -25.46 43.45 -44.22
CA ARG A 6 -25.34 42.00 -43.95
C ARG A 6 -25.53 41.12 -45.18
N LEU A 7 -24.69 40.10 -45.29
CA LEU A 7 -24.88 38.76 -45.89
C LEU A 7 -23.57 38.00 -45.60
N SER A 8 -23.47 36.70 -45.37
CA SER A 8 -24.40 35.59 -45.42
C SER A 8 -23.71 34.49 -44.61
N ILE A 9 -24.46 33.81 -43.75
CA ILE A 9 -24.03 32.58 -43.08
C ILE A 9 -23.67 31.57 -44.18
N LYS A 10 -22.38 31.20 -44.26
CA LYS A 10 -21.94 29.96 -44.89
C LYS A 10 -21.30 29.11 -43.81
N ARG A 11 -22.08 28.14 -43.31
CA ARG A 11 -21.55 26.94 -42.67
C ARG A 11 -20.71 26.21 -43.72
N CYS A 12 -19.42 26.10 -43.47
CA CYS A 12 -18.60 25.03 -44.04
C CYS A 12 -18.39 24.00 -42.92
N PRO A 13 -18.77 22.73 -43.13
CA PRO A 13 -18.41 21.65 -42.23
C PRO A 13 -16.92 21.30 -42.44
N ASP A 14 -16.41 20.45 -41.55
CA ASP A 14 -15.12 19.77 -41.67
C ASP A 14 -13.89 20.55 -41.20
N ALA A 15 -13.73 20.60 -39.88
CA ALA A 15 -12.43 20.35 -39.26
C ALA A 15 -12.66 19.84 -37.84
N VAL A 16 -12.70 18.52 -37.70
CA VAL A 16 -12.55 17.82 -36.42
C VAL A 16 -11.16 18.17 -35.89
N ALA A 17 -11.05 19.25 -35.11
CA ALA A 17 -9.87 19.54 -34.31
C ALA A 17 -10.07 18.89 -32.94
N VAL A 18 -9.95 17.55 -32.94
CA VAL A 18 -9.58 16.78 -31.75
C VAL A 18 -8.14 17.16 -31.42
N GLY A 19 -7.90 17.53 -30.17
CA GLY A 19 -6.54 17.44 -29.63
C GLY A 19 -6.10 18.66 -28.84
N LEU A 20 -6.57 18.75 -27.59
CA LEU A 20 -5.73 19.12 -26.44
C LEU A 20 -6.27 18.39 -25.20
N ILE A 21 -6.21 17.06 -25.23
CA ILE A 21 -6.14 16.25 -24.00
C ILE A 21 -4.75 15.61 -24.02
N SER A 22 -3.72 16.45 -23.88
CA SER A 22 -2.36 15.98 -23.68
C SER A 22 -2.01 16.16 -22.22
N SER A 23 -1.74 15.02 -21.57
CA SER A 23 -0.85 14.90 -20.42
C SER A 23 -1.45 15.09 -19.02
N ILE A 24 -2.37 14.21 -18.60
CA ILE A 24 -2.55 13.87 -17.17
C ILE A 24 -2.64 12.34 -17.02
N LEU A 25 -1.56 11.60 -17.32
CA LEU A 25 -1.52 10.15 -17.07
C LEU A 25 -0.23 9.65 -16.38
N LEU A 26 0.74 10.51 -16.08
CA LEU A 26 2.02 10.08 -15.51
C LEU A 26 2.11 10.18 -13.97
N GLY A 27 1.07 10.63 -13.27
CA GLY A 27 1.12 10.89 -11.82
C GLY A 27 0.54 9.81 -10.91
N PHE A 28 -0.31 8.91 -11.42
CA PHE A 28 -1.10 8.01 -10.55
C PHE A 28 -0.38 6.70 -10.17
N GLY A 29 0.59 6.25 -10.96
CA GLY A 29 1.27 4.96 -10.74
C GLY A 29 2.23 4.96 -9.56
N ALA A 30 2.95 6.07 -9.34
CA ALA A 30 3.95 6.15 -8.27
C ALA A 30 3.31 6.12 -6.87
N SER A 31 2.19 6.84 -6.68
CA SER A 31 1.47 6.86 -5.40
C SER A 31 0.87 5.50 -5.04
N VAL A 32 0.36 4.76 -6.03
CA VAL A 32 -0.18 3.41 -5.81
C VAL A 32 0.94 2.44 -5.43
N ALA A 33 2.11 2.52 -6.08
CA ALA A 33 3.25 1.66 -5.75
C ALA A 33 3.78 1.94 -4.33
N VAL A 34 3.97 3.22 -3.97
CA VAL A 34 4.41 3.61 -2.61
C VAL A 34 3.41 3.14 -1.56
N ALA A 35 2.12 3.40 -1.76
CA ALA A 35 1.08 2.97 -0.82
C ALA A 35 1.01 1.44 -0.67
N GLN A 36 1.24 0.69 -1.74
CA GLN A 36 1.30 -0.77 -1.69
C GLN A 36 2.53 -1.26 -0.92
N THR A 37 3.69 -0.63 -1.12
CA THR A 37 4.90 -0.93 -0.34
C THR A 37 4.70 -0.62 1.14
N GLU A 38 4.12 0.54 1.49
CA GLU A 38 3.80 0.90 2.88
C GLU A 38 2.83 -0.10 3.54
N ARG A 39 1.77 -0.46 2.81
CA ARG A 39 0.80 -1.47 3.26
C ARG A 39 1.48 -2.81 3.52
N THR A 40 2.28 -3.29 2.58
CA THR A 40 3.00 -4.55 2.69
C THR A 40 3.96 -4.53 3.88
N THR A 41 4.73 -3.45 4.06
CA THR A 41 5.61 -3.26 5.22
C THR A 41 4.82 -3.33 6.53
N ALA A 42 3.73 -2.58 6.66
CA ALA A 42 2.90 -2.58 7.86
C ALA A 42 2.36 -3.98 8.20
N LEU A 43 1.86 -4.72 7.20
CA LEU A 43 1.33 -6.06 7.39
C LEU A 43 2.40 -7.04 7.86
N VAL A 44 3.59 -6.99 7.25
CA VAL A 44 4.71 -7.86 7.64
C VAL A 44 5.21 -7.50 9.05
N THR A 45 5.34 -6.21 9.38
CA THR A 45 5.69 -5.74 10.73
C THR A 45 4.72 -6.27 11.78
N ILE A 46 3.40 -6.13 11.55
CA ILE A 46 2.37 -6.61 12.47
C ILE A 46 2.48 -8.13 12.67
N ALA A 47 2.58 -8.88 11.57
CA ALA A 47 2.60 -10.34 11.61
C ALA A 47 3.83 -10.87 12.35
N GLN A 48 5.01 -10.35 12.03
CA GLN A 48 6.28 -10.79 12.64
C GLN A 48 6.38 -10.35 14.10
N ALA A 49 5.97 -9.13 14.43
CA ALA A 49 5.95 -8.67 15.81
C ALA A 49 5.00 -9.49 16.69
N ASN A 50 3.80 -9.82 16.19
CA ASN A 50 2.86 -10.67 16.91
C ASN A 50 3.44 -12.08 17.11
N ALA A 51 4.05 -12.69 16.09
CA ALA A 51 4.70 -14.00 16.22
C ALA A 51 5.86 -13.96 17.22
N GLN A 52 6.72 -12.94 17.15
CA GLN A 52 7.80 -12.75 18.12
C GLN A 52 7.25 -12.66 19.54
N CYS A 53 6.18 -11.89 19.76
CA CYS A 53 5.60 -11.76 21.09
C CYS A 53 4.98 -13.07 21.59
N LEU A 54 4.26 -13.80 20.74
CA LEU A 54 3.71 -15.11 21.08
C LEU A 54 4.79 -16.12 21.50
N ILE A 55 5.96 -16.08 20.86
CA ILE A 55 7.13 -16.91 21.18
C ILE A 55 7.75 -16.45 22.50
N GLN A 56 8.01 -15.15 22.64
CA GLN A 56 8.69 -14.59 23.81
C GLN A 56 7.90 -14.74 25.11
N THR A 57 6.57 -14.72 25.04
CA THR A 57 5.70 -14.93 26.21
C THR A 57 5.32 -16.40 26.41
N GLU A 58 5.92 -17.31 25.65
CA GLU A 58 5.65 -18.76 25.70
C GLU A 58 4.17 -19.12 25.49
N THR A 59 3.39 -18.21 24.88
CA THR A 59 1.97 -18.41 24.60
C THR A 59 1.79 -19.36 23.42
N MET A 60 2.77 -19.41 22.51
CA MET A 60 2.76 -20.30 21.36
C MET A 60 4.20 -20.72 21.00
N GLY A 61 4.36 -21.97 20.56
CA GLY A 61 5.66 -22.45 20.05
C GLY A 61 6.09 -21.73 18.76
N ALA A 62 7.40 -21.68 18.51
CA ALA A 62 7.97 -20.94 17.38
C ALA A 62 7.38 -21.35 16.02
N GLU A 63 7.29 -22.64 15.74
CA GLU A 63 6.71 -23.14 14.48
C GLU A 63 5.26 -22.69 14.30
N GLN A 64 4.44 -22.80 15.36
CA GLN A 64 3.04 -22.46 15.31
C GLN A 64 2.82 -20.94 15.19
N ALA A 65 3.61 -20.12 15.90
CA ALA A 65 3.56 -18.66 15.81
C ALA A 65 3.96 -18.16 14.42
N LEU A 66 5.03 -18.72 13.84
CA LEU A 66 5.46 -18.38 12.48
C LEU A 66 4.45 -18.86 11.43
N SER A 67 3.87 -20.04 11.61
CA SER A 67 2.78 -20.54 10.75
C SER A 67 1.57 -19.61 10.79
N LEU A 68 1.18 -19.12 11.98
CA LEU A 68 0.10 -18.16 12.14
C LEU A 68 0.39 -16.84 11.42
N ALA A 69 1.59 -16.28 11.59
CA ALA A 69 2.01 -15.06 10.88
C ALA A 69 1.98 -15.25 9.35
N ASN A 70 2.48 -16.37 8.84
CA ASN A 70 2.47 -16.67 7.42
C ASN A 70 1.05 -16.79 6.87
N ARG A 71 0.15 -17.50 7.58
CA ARG A 71 -1.26 -17.61 7.19
C ARG A 71 -1.98 -16.26 7.18
N PHE A 72 -1.67 -15.39 8.14
CA PHE A 72 -2.20 -14.02 8.14
C PHE A 72 -1.74 -13.27 6.88
N LEU A 73 -0.45 -13.36 6.54
CA LEU A 73 0.10 -12.70 5.35
C LEU A 73 -0.44 -13.28 4.04
N ASP A 74 -0.67 -14.61 3.98
CA ASP A 74 -1.32 -15.28 2.85
C ASP A 74 -2.74 -14.74 2.66
N ALA A 75 -3.51 -14.64 3.74
CA ALA A 75 -4.88 -14.10 3.71
C ALA A 75 -4.92 -12.61 3.32
N LYS A 76 -3.80 -11.89 3.47
CA LYS A 76 -3.65 -10.49 3.02
C LYS A 76 -3.02 -10.37 1.63
N GLN A 77 -2.80 -11.50 0.94
CA GLN A 77 -2.22 -11.57 -0.39
C GLN A 77 -0.82 -10.98 -0.49
N VAL A 78 -0.04 -11.03 0.60
CA VAL A 78 1.37 -10.62 0.59
C VAL A 78 2.21 -11.81 0.15
N SER A 79 2.90 -11.72 -0.99
CA SER A 79 3.72 -12.78 -1.55
C SER A 79 4.96 -13.10 -0.69
N GLN A 80 5.57 -14.27 -0.89
CA GLN A 80 6.79 -14.65 -0.18
C GLN A 80 7.97 -13.70 -0.49
N ASP A 81 8.08 -13.25 -1.73
CA ASP A 81 9.15 -12.32 -2.14
C ASP A 81 8.96 -10.94 -1.49
N GLU A 82 7.73 -10.44 -1.40
CA GLU A 82 7.43 -9.21 -0.65
C GLU A 82 7.78 -9.33 0.83
N ARG A 83 7.43 -10.45 1.48
CA ARG A 83 7.81 -10.71 2.88
C ARG A 83 9.32 -10.69 3.04
N ARG A 84 10.05 -11.36 2.14
CA ARG A 84 11.51 -11.42 2.16
C ARG A 84 12.12 -10.04 1.97
N THR A 85 11.62 -9.26 1.02
CA THR A 85 12.06 -7.88 0.77
C THR A 85 11.90 -7.02 2.02
N VAL A 86 10.72 -7.05 2.66
CA VAL A 86 10.48 -6.28 3.88
C VAL A 86 11.34 -6.77 5.04
N ASN A 87 11.37 -8.08 5.31
CA ASN A 87 12.15 -8.65 6.42
C ASN A 87 13.64 -8.33 6.32
N ASN A 88 14.18 -8.22 5.10
CA ASN A 88 15.58 -7.90 4.84
C ASN A 88 15.85 -6.39 4.68
N SER A 89 14.82 -5.55 4.79
CA SER A 89 14.98 -4.11 4.64
C SER A 89 15.66 -3.50 5.88
N PRO A 90 16.59 -2.54 5.71
CA PRO A 90 17.17 -1.81 6.83
C PRO A 90 16.09 -1.17 7.71
N GLY A 91 16.24 -1.29 9.03
CA GLY A 91 15.30 -0.70 10.01
C GLY A 91 14.04 -1.52 10.27
N PHE A 92 13.84 -2.68 9.62
CA PHE A 92 12.66 -3.52 9.86
C PHE A 92 12.52 -3.97 11.32
N GLU A 93 13.63 -4.32 11.98
CA GLU A 93 13.61 -4.66 13.41
C GLU A 93 13.15 -3.50 14.30
N ASP A 94 13.52 -2.27 13.96
CA ASP A 94 13.10 -1.10 14.72
C ASP A 94 11.61 -0.80 14.50
N LEU A 95 11.09 -1.01 13.28
CA LEU A 95 9.64 -0.97 13.04
C LEU A 95 8.87 -1.98 13.90
N MET A 96 9.40 -3.20 14.07
CA MET A 96 8.79 -4.19 14.96
C MET A 96 8.82 -3.73 16.41
N LYS A 97 9.98 -3.25 16.91
CA LYS A 97 10.11 -2.72 18.28
C LYS A 97 9.13 -1.58 18.52
N ASP A 98 9.04 -0.63 17.60
CA ASP A 98 8.14 0.52 17.69
C ASP A 98 6.67 0.10 17.71
N TYR A 99 6.28 -0.85 16.85
CA TYR A 99 4.94 -1.43 16.88
C TYR A 99 4.64 -2.09 18.23
N ILE A 100 5.55 -2.94 18.74
CA ILE A 100 5.40 -3.62 20.02
C ILE A 100 5.25 -2.61 21.17
N ASN A 101 6.11 -1.59 21.19
CA ASN A 101 6.08 -0.53 22.20
C ASN A 101 4.77 0.27 22.14
N THR A 102 4.31 0.62 20.95
CA THR A 102 3.03 1.33 20.73
C THR A 102 1.83 0.52 21.20
N LYS A 103 1.92 -0.81 21.17
CA LYS A 103 0.89 -1.72 21.69
C LYS A 103 0.98 -1.97 23.20
N GLY A 104 1.96 -1.39 23.90
CA GLY A 104 2.16 -1.61 25.34
C GLY A 104 2.99 -2.85 25.67
N GLY A 105 3.77 -3.35 24.71
CA GLY A 105 4.66 -4.50 24.85
C GLY A 105 4.00 -5.85 24.54
N CYS A 106 4.82 -6.90 24.51
CA CYS A 106 4.34 -8.23 24.12
C CYS A 106 3.23 -8.79 25.02
N LYS A 107 3.26 -8.51 26.33
CA LYS A 107 2.19 -8.92 27.25
C LYS A 107 0.83 -8.32 26.90
N ALA A 108 0.79 -7.14 26.29
CA ALA A 108 -0.45 -6.52 25.85
C ALA A 108 -0.93 -7.17 24.54
N ILE A 109 -0.03 -7.37 23.57
CA ILE A 109 -0.33 -8.00 22.28
C ILE A 109 -0.92 -9.40 22.45
N VAL A 110 -0.33 -10.24 23.29
CA VAL A 110 -0.76 -11.65 23.37
C VAL A 110 -2.12 -11.85 24.03
N LYS A 111 -2.66 -10.83 24.71
CA LYS A 111 -4.04 -10.87 25.24
C LYS A 111 -5.08 -10.94 24.12
N ASP A 112 -4.77 -10.44 22.93
CA ASP A 112 -5.66 -10.51 21.77
C ASP A 112 -5.76 -11.93 21.18
N PHE A 113 -4.95 -12.88 21.68
CA PHE A 113 -4.88 -14.28 21.22
C PHE A 113 -5.40 -15.29 22.26
N GLN A 114 -5.95 -14.81 23.38
CA GLN A 114 -6.49 -15.60 24.49
C GLN A 114 -8.00 -15.39 24.61
#